data_AF-A0A956H9V9-F1
#
_entry.id   AF-A0A956H9V9-F1
#
_cell.length_a   1.000
_cell.length_b   1.000
_cell.length_c   1.000
_cell.angle_alpha   90.00
_cell.angle_beta   90.00
_cell.angle_gamma   90.00
#
_symmetry.space_group_name_H-M   'P 1'
#
loop_
_entity.id
_entity.type
_entity.pdbx_description
1 polymer ?
#
loop_
_entity_poly.entity_id
_entity_poly.type
_entity_poly.pdbx_seq_one_letter_code
_entity_poly.pdbx_strand_id
1 'polypeptide(L)'
;MPLLNGGVHTGGCMGDGNGLLYRGSYAQIHAIDTLTMEVVQILDVAQAGDDLIWGVAVDYDGYVWGVPRNGSRAYKVDPDTNTIVNTVNGLVSAYTYSDMTGFALLNVNPG
;
A
#
# COMPACT_ATOMS: atom_id res chain seq x y z
N MET A 1 0.96 -16.68 6.73
CA MET A 1 1.57 -17.90 6.16
C MET A 1 2.77 -17.47 5.33
N PRO A 2 4.02 -17.84 5.67
CA PRO A 2 5.17 -17.55 4.81
C PRO A 2 5.10 -18.44 3.56
N LEU A 3 5.55 -17.94 2.40
CA LEU A 3 5.68 -18.76 1.19
C LEU A 3 6.66 -19.92 1.43
N LEU A 4 6.15 -21.15 1.35
CA LEU A 4 6.95 -22.30 0.94
C LEU A 4 7.57 -21.91 -0.41
N ASN A 5 8.91 -21.90 -0.51
CA ASN A 5 9.71 -21.64 -1.73
C ASN A 5 10.36 -20.25 -1.91
N GLY A 6 10.63 -19.50 -0.84
CA GLY A 6 11.60 -18.38 -0.90
C GLY A 6 11.28 -17.24 -1.87
N GLY A 7 10.04 -17.18 -2.38
CA GLY A 7 9.56 -16.11 -3.24
C GLY A 7 9.46 -14.82 -2.44
N VAL A 8 10.31 -13.85 -2.78
CA VAL A 8 10.25 -12.52 -2.17
C VAL A 8 8.99 -11.83 -2.68
N HIS A 9 8.08 -11.46 -1.79
CA HIS A 9 6.99 -10.56 -2.15
C HIS A 9 7.55 -9.15 -2.38
N THR A 10 7.62 -8.73 -3.64
CA THR A 10 8.08 -7.40 -4.06
C THR A 10 6.88 -6.53 -4.44
N GLY A 11 6.14 -6.07 -3.43
CA GLY A 11 5.19 -4.97 -3.59
C GLY A 11 5.89 -3.62 -3.44
N GLY A 12 5.25 -2.55 -3.90
CA GLY A 12 5.70 -1.18 -3.72
C GLY A 12 5.65 -0.73 -2.27
N CYS A 13 6.26 0.43 -2.01
CA CYS A 13 6.21 1.09 -0.73
C CYS A 13 6.10 2.61 -0.86
N MET A 14 5.50 3.24 0.15
CA MET A 14 5.38 4.69 0.24
C MET A 14 5.49 5.13 1.70
N GLY A 15 6.33 6.14 1.94
CA GLY A 15 6.38 6.84 3.21
C GLY A 15 5.22 7.81 3.36
N ASP A 16 4.71 7.97 4.57
CA ASP A 16 3.63 8.90 4.93
C ASP A 16 4.13 10.28 5.38
N GLY A 17 5.44 10.50 5.38
CA GLY A 17 6.09 11.73 5.88
C GLY A 17 6.08 11.93 7.39
N ASN A 18 5.40 11.07 8.15
CA ASN A 18 5.27 11.13 9.60
C ASN A 18 6.03 10.00 10.33
N GLY A 19 6.88 9.27 9.59
CA GLY A 19 7.76 8.26 10.15
C GLY A 19 7.31 6.83 9.91
N LEU A 20 6.24 6.60 9.13
CA LEU A 20 5.82 5.28 8.71
C LEU A 20 6.12 5.05 7.22
N LEU A 21 6.61 3.85 6.92
CA LEU A 21 6.74 3.32 5.58
C LEU A 21 5.67 2.24 5.38
N TYR A 22 4.70 2.50 4.50
CA TYR A 22 3.72 1.52 4.10
C TYR A 22 4.26 0.69 2.94
N ARG A 23 4.13 -0.64 3.01
CA ARG A 23 4.55 -1.55 1.92
C ARG A 23 3.60 -2.69 1.68
N GLY A 24 3.54 -3.14 0.44
CA GLY A 24 2.83 -4.36 0.07
C GLY A 24 3.47 -5.59 0.72
N SER A 25 2.63 -6.45 1.31
CA SER A 25 3.02 -7.70 1.95
C SER A 25 1.94 -8.75 1.72
N TYR A 26 2.07 -9.53 0.64
CA TYR A 26 1.09 -10.52 0.24
C TYR A 26 -0.31 -9.91 0.09
N ALA A 27 -1.30 -10.40 0.84
CA ALA A 27 -2.67 -9.89 0.84
C ALA A 27 -2.87 -8.63 1.70
N GLN A 28 -1.80 -8.10 2.30
CA GLN A 28 -1.82 -7.07 3.31
C GLN A 28 -0.90 -5.90 2.95
N ILE A 29 -1.04 -4.80 3.69
CA ILE A 29 -0.07 -3.71 3.71
C ILE A 29 0.52 -3.64 5.12
N HIS A 30 1.83 -3.56 5.24
CA HIS A 30 2.49 -3.37 6.54
C HIS A 30 2.91 -1.90 6.67
N ALA A 31 2.65 -1.30 7.83
CA ALA A 31 3.27 -0.05 8.25
C ALA A 31 4.53 -0.38 9.05
N ILE A 32 5.65 0.20 8.63
CA ILE A 32 6.96 0.00 9.25
C ILE A 32 7.39 1.33 9.84
N ASP A 33 7.76 1.34 11.11
CA ASP A 33 8.40 2.50 11.73
C ASP A 33 9.78 2.70 11.11
N THR A 34 10.01 3.89 10.56
CA THR A 34 11.23 4.22 9.81
C THR A 34 12.47 4.40 10.69
N LEU A 35 12.32 4.47 12.01
CA LEU A 35 13.41 4.57 12.97
C LEU A 35 13.78 3.21 13.55
N THR A 36 12.78 2.43 13.97
CA THR A 36 13.00 1.12 14.60
C THR A 36 13.06 -0.03 13.61
N MET A 37 12.57 0.17 12.38
CA MET A 37 12.41 -0.86 11.34
C MET A 37 11.45 -1.99 11.73
N GLU A 38 10.59 -1.76 12.73
CA GLU A 38 9.59 -2.73 13.17
C GLU A 38 8.28 -2.54 12.41
N VAL A 39 7.58 -3.65 12.18
CA VAL A 39 6.19 -3.60 11.69
C VAL A 39 5.31 -3.20 12.85
N VAL A 40 4.79 -1.97 12.82
CA VAL A 40 3.95 -1.40 13.88
C VAL A 40 2.46 -1.60 13.61
N GLN A 41 2.10 -1.87 12.34
CA GLN A 41 0.72 -2.09 11.95
C GLN A 41 0.60 -2.96 10.71
N ILE A 42 -0.51 -3.69 10.62
CA ILE A 42 -0.91 -4.48 9.44
C ILE A 42 -2.30 -4.03 9.02
N LEU A 43 -2.46 -3.71 7.74
CA LEU A 43 -3.74 -3.35 7.11
C LEU A 43 -4.24 -4.50 6.25
N ASP A 44 -5.50 -4.88 6.47
CA ASP A 44 -6.17 -5.94 5.74
C ASP A 44 -6.89 -5.36 4.52
N VAL A 45 -6.23 -5.40 3.37
CA VAL A 45 -6.66 -4.68 2.17
C VAL A 45 -7.27 -5.59 1.11
N ALA A 46 -6.71 -6.79 0.88
CA ALA A 46 -7.11 -7.64 -0.23
C ALA A 46 -8.50 -8.25 0.00
N GLN A 47 -9.29 -8.31 -1.06
CA GLN A 47 -10.62 -8.91 -1.07
C GLN A 47 -10.62 -10.23 -1.84
N ALA A 48 -11.70 -11.00 -1.69
CA ALA A 48 -11.87 -12.24 -2.45
C ALA A 48 -11.74 -11.97 -3.97
N GLY A 49 -10.91 -12.78 -4.64
CA GLY A 49 -10.60 -12.63 -6.07
C GLY A 49 -9.39 -11.75 -6.38
N ASP A 50 -8.76 -11.14 -5.37
CA ASP A 50 -7.50 -10.42 -5.54
C ASP A 50 -6.28 -11.34 -5.56
N ASP A 51 -5.27 -10.90 -6.32
CA ASP A 51 -3.90 -11.37 -6.15
C ASP A 51 -3.19 -10.57 -5.04
N LEU A 52 -1.89 -10.74 -4.86
CA LEU A 52 -1.11 -10.01 -3.86
C LEU A 52 -1.08 -8.49 -4.15
N ILE A 53 -0.95 -7.70 -3.09
CA ILE A 53 -0.89 -6.25 -3.13
C ILE A 53 0.46 -5.79 -3.67
N TRP A 54 0.40 -5.20 -4.86
CA TRP A 54 1.57 -4.74 -5.59
C TRP A 54 1.75 -3.24 -5.49
N GLY A 55 0.67 -2.48 -5.63
CA GLY A 55 0.70 -1.02 -5.51
C GLY A 55 0.38 -0.58 -4.09
N VAL A 56 1.20 0.31 -3.53
CA VAL A 56 0.92 1.01 -2.28
C VAL A 56 1.16 2.50 -2.46
N ALA A 57 0.21 3.31 -2.01
CA ALA A 57 0.32 4.77 -1.94
C ALA A 57 -0.20 5.27 -0.59
N VAL A 58 0.20 6.48 -0.24
CA VAL A 58 -0.46 7.29 0.79
C VAL A 58 -0.97 8.55 0.08
N ASP A 59 -2.25 8.87 0.26
CA ASP A 59 -2.84 10.10 -0.30
C ASP A 59 -2.65 11.31 0.63
N TYR A 60 -3.08 12.48 0.15
CA TYR A 60 -2.92 13.74 0.88
C TYR A 60 -3.59 13.73 2.27
N ASP A 61 -4.72 13.04 2.39
CA ASP A 61 -5.50 12.99 3.63
C ASP A 61 -4.97 11.90 4.61
N GLY A 62 -3.88 11.21 4.25
CA GLY A 62 -3.27 10.16 5.07
C GLY A 62 -3.88 8.78 4.88
N TYR A 63 -4.80 8.60 3.93
CA TYR A 63 -5.33 7.26 3.63
C TYR A 63 -4.34 6.45 2.81
N VAL A 64 -4.32 5.16 3.08
CA VAL A 64 -3.42 4.22 2.42
C VAL A 64 -4.16 3.54 1.29
N TRP A 65 -3.54 3.53 0.11
CA TRP A 65 -4.08 2.89 -1.07
C TRP A 65 -3.38 1.57 -1.32
N GLY A 66 -4.16 0.52 -1.61
CA GLY A 66 -3.68 -0.81 -1.98
C GLY A 66 -4.22 -1.24 -3.34
N VAL A 67 -3.34 -1.72 -4.22
CA VAL A 67 -3.72 -2.23 -5.54
C VAL A 67 -3.19 -3.65 -5.73
N PRO A 68 -4.09 -4.64 -5.91
CA PRO A 68 -3.71 -6.02 -6.25
C PRO A 68 -3.02 -6.11 -7.61
N ARG A 69 -2.15 -7.10 -7.78
CA ARG A 69 -1.41 -7.33 -9.04
C ARG A 69 -2.27 -7.53 -10.27
N ASN A 70 -3.46 -8.11 -10.10
CA ASN A 70 -4.40 -8.30 -11.19
C ASN A 70 -4.93 -6.96 -11.77
N GLY A 71 -4.69 -5.84 -11.05
CA GLY A 71 -4.93 -4.47 -11.51
C GLY A 71 -6.39 -4.17 -11.84
N SER A 72 -7.33 -4.93 -11.26
CA SER A 72 -8.78 -4.79 -11.53
C SER A 72 -9.49 -3.86 -10.57
N ARG A 73 -8.90 -3.66 -9.38
CA ARG A 73 -9.46 -2.90 -8.25
C ARG A 73 -8.37 -2.09 -7.55
N ALA A 74 -8.75 -1.02 -6.87
CA ALA A 74 -7.91 -0.29 -5.94
C ALA A 74 -8.70 0.06 -4.68
N TYR A 75 -8.07 -0.05 -3.52
CA TYR A 75 -8.69 0.14 -2.21
C TYR A 75 -8.10 1.35 -1.53
N LYS A 76 -8.96 2.27 -1.07
CA LYS A 76 -8.59 3.35 -0.13
C LYS A 76 -8.92 2.87 1.27
N VAL A 77 -7.92 2.87 2.15
CA VAL A 77 -8.01 2.33 3.51
C VAL A 77 -7.67 3.39 4.53
N ASP A 78 -8.50 3.47 5.54
CA ASP A 78 -8.25 4.26 6.74
C ASP A 78 -7.31 3.48 7.65
N PRO A 79 -6.07 3.94 7.85
CA PRO A 79 -5.12 3.25 8.72
C PRO A 79 -5.55 3.31 10.19
N ASP A 80 -6.29 4.32 10.66
CA ASP A 80 -6.67 4.43 12.07
C ASP A 80 -7.74 3.39 12.45
N THR A 81 -8.65 3.10 11.51
CA THR A 81 -9.74 2.14 11.72
C THR A 81 -9.51 0.78 11.08
N ASN A 82 -8.47 0.64 10.24
CA ASN A 82 -8.22 -0.54 9.39
C ASN A 82 -9.46 -0.93 8.57
N THR A 83 -10.10 0.05 7.93
CA THR A 83 -11.30 -0.17 7.12
C THR A 83 -11.13 0.38 5.70
N ILE A 84 -11.69 -0.35 4.73
CA ILE A 84 -11.76 0.12 3.35
C ILE A 84 -12.86 1.17 3.27
N VAL A 85 -12.47 2.44 3.07
CA VAL A 85 -13.38 3.57 2.95
C VAL A 85 -13.83 3.82 1.52
N ASN A 86 -13.07 3.32 0.53
CA ASN A 86 -13.48 3.39 -0.88
C ASN A 86 -12.86 2.26 -1.70
N THR A 87 -13.54 1.86 -2.78
CA THR A 87 -13.03 0.90 -3.76
C THR A 87 -13.26 1.42 -5.18
N VAL A 88 -12.19 1.56 -5.94
CA VAL A 88 -12.23 1.82 -7.38
C VAL A 88 -12.29 0.48 -8.10
N ASN A 89 -13.27 0.32 -8.99
CA ASN A 89 -13.49 -0.88 -9.79
C ASN A 89 -13.35 -0.58 -11.27
N GLY A 90 -13.31 -1.64 -12.10
CA GLY A 90 -13.29 -1.50 -13.57
C GLY A 90 -11.95 -1.04 -14.11
N LEU A 91 -10.89 -1.16 -13.32
CA LEU A 91 -9.54 -0.90 -13.79
C LEU A 91 -9.13 -1.99 -14.80
N VAL A 92 -8.51 -1.57 -15.90
CA VAL A 92 -8.07 -2.50 -16.95
C VAL A 92 -6.56 -2.66 -16.82
N SER A 93 -6.14 -3.70 -16.11
CA SER A 93 -4.73 -4.01 -15.90
C SER A 93 -3.94 -2.80 -15.38
N ALA A 94 -4.48 -2.10 -14.37
CA ALA A 94 -3.85 -0.92 -13.81
C ALA A 94 -2.43 -1.27 -13.35
N TYR A 95 -1.45 -0.71 -14.06
CA TYR A 95 -0.04 -0.93 -13.77
C TYR A 95 0.37 -0.01 -12.63
N THR A 96 0.70 -0.59 -11.49
CA THR A 96 1.21 0.15 -10.34
C THR A 96 2.71 -0.07 -10.26
N TYR A 97 3.49 0.92 -10.68
CA TYR A 97 4.91 0.93 -10.36
C TYR A 97 5.09 0.95 -8.83
N SER A 98 6.20 0.40 -8.38
CA SER A 98 6.56 0.19 -6.96
C SER A 98 6.69 1.49 -6.14
N ASP A 99 6.52 2.64 -6.79
CA ASP A 99 6.64 4.00 -6.30
C ASP A 99 5.44 4.84 -6.77
N MET A 100 4.29 4.68 -6.12
CA MET A 100 3.23 5.68 -6.29
C MET A 100 3.68 6.98 -5.61
N THR A 101 3.65 8.10 -6.34
CA THR A 101 4.22 9.39 -5.90
C THR A 101 3.25 10.27 -5.09
N GLY A 102 2.12 9.72 -4.59
CA GLY A 102 1.07 10.47 -3.89
C GLY A 102 1.60 11.45 -2.83
N PHE A 103 2.13 10.93 -1.72
CA PHE A 103 2.77 11.72 -0.67
C PHE A 103 4.09 12.39 -1.10
N ALA A 104 4.73 11.93 -2.19
CA ALA A 104 6.02 12.47 -2.65
C ALA A 104 5.93 13.91 -3.18
N LEU A 105 4.72 14.37 -3.56
CA LEU A 105 4.49 15.75 -4.00
C LEU A 105 4.55 16.77 -2.86
N LEU A 106 4.41 16.36 -1.59
CA LEU A 106 4.56 17.24 -0.44
C LEU A 106 6.03 17.60 -0.11
N ASN A 107 6.99 16.85 -0.65
CA ASN A 107 8.42 17.05 -0.38
C ASN A 107 9.10 18.05 -1.34
N VAL A 108 8.36 18.71 -2.23
CA VAL A 108 8.90 19.81 -3.04
C VAL A 108 8.59 21.13 -2.35
N ASN A 109 9.56 21.65 -1.59
CA ASN A 109 9.53 23.03 -1.12
C ASN A 109 9.58 23.97 -2.34
N PRO A 110 8.54 24.77 -2.64
CA PRO A 110 8.72 25.91 -3.55
C PRO A 110 9.50 26.96 -2.77
N GLY A 111 10.73 27.23 -3.23
CA GLY A 111 11.59 28.26 -2.63
C GLY A 111 10.97 29.65 -2.58
#